data_AF-A0A1D2R8B0-F1
#
_entry.id   AF-A0A1D2R8B0-F1
#
_cell.length_a   1.000
_cell.length_b   1.000
_cell.length_c   1.000
_cell.angle_alpha   90.00
_cell.angle_beta   90.00
_cell.angle_gamma   90.00
#
_symmetry.space_group_name_H-M   'P 1'
#
loop_
_entity.id
_entity.type
_entity.pdbx_description
1 polymer ?
#
loop_
_entity_poly.entity_id
_entity_poly.type
_entity_poly.pdbx_seq_one_letter_code
_entity_poly.pdbx_strand_id
1 'polypeptide(L)'
;MLSLELFGRSIPLPDFPHRPDIKGVGMSDWIGYARPLSHKLGYTNTFYHKEPKLDITSIDSSLENTMDFIISSDVFEHIPPDVSIAFANSHRLLKQSGVMIFTVPYINDVGSKTKEHFPELYQYEIIKSNTGYILKNITREGVEQSFDNPVFHDGEGFTLEMRVFSENSLLEEFHNAGFSGVKIYQEPYFDYGIYWKHNWSLPMAARVI
;
A
#
# COMPACT_ATOMS: atom_id res chain seq x y z
N MET A 1 13.28 6.92 -5.25
CA MET A 1 12.36 7.48 -4.24
C MET A 1 12.85 7.21 -2.81
N LEU A 2 12.90 5.96 -2.33
CA LEU A 2 13.27 5.66 -0.94
C LEU A 2 14.61 6.30 -0.49
N SER A 3 15.65 6.26 -1.32
CA SER A 3 16.94 6.89 -0.99
C SER A 3 16.87 8.41 -0.81
N LEU A 4 16.00 9.09 -1.56
CA LEU A 4 15.78 10.53 -1.39
C LEU A 4 15.16 10.79 -0.02
N GLU A 5 14.21 9.97 0.40
CA GLU A 5 13.53 10.13 1.68
C GLU A 5 14.42 9.75 2.89
N LEU A 6 15.25 8.71 2.76
CA LEU A 6 16.12 8.26 3.86
C LEU A 6 17.45 9.02 3.94
N PHE A 7 18.00 9.44 2.80
CA PHE A 7 19.37 9.95 2.71
C PHE A 7 19.48 11.33 2.05
N GLY A 8 18.36 11.93 1.62
CA GLY A 8 18.34 13.26 0.98
C GLY A 8 18.92 13.29 -0.44
N ARG A 9 19.29 12.15 -1.01
CA ARG A 9 19.89 12.05 -2.35
C ARG A 9 19.51 10.76 -3.05
N SER A 10 19.49 10.77 -4.38
CA SER A 10 19.24 9.56 -5.15
C SER A 10 20.46 8.66 -5.09
N ILE A 11 20.25 7.45 -4.58
CA ILE A 11 21.26 6.38 -4.50
C ILE A 11 20.60 5.15 -5.11
N PRO A 12 21.26 4.42 -6.03
CA PRO A 12 20.76 3.13 -6.47
C PRO A 12 20.88 2.11 -5.33
N LEU A 13 19.95 1.17 -5.26
CA LEU A 13 19.84 0.21 -4.14
C LEU A 13 21.15 -0.56 -3.82
N PRO A 14 21.96 -1.02 -4.80
CA PRO A 14 23.25 -1.66 -4.52
C PRO A 14 24.22 -0.79 -3.71
N ASP A 15 24.14 0.53 -3.88
CA ASP A 15 25.03 1.51 -3.26
C ASP A 15 24.47 2.10 -1.96
N PHE A 16 23.33 1.60 -1.48
CA PHE A 16 22.83 1.98 -0.16
C PHE A 16 23.92 1.74 0.90
N PRO A 17 24.07 2.66 1.86
CA PRO A 17 24.93 2.42 3.01
C PRO A 17 24.37 1.25 3.84
N HIS A 18 25.25 0.53 4.52
CA HIS A 18 24.84 -0.49 5.48
C HIS A 18 24.40 0.17 6.79
N ARG A 19 23.08 0.18 7.04
CA ARG A 19 22.39 0.85 8.16
C ARG A 19 21.28 -0.04 8.73
N PRO A 20 21.63 -1.15 9.40
CA PRO A 20 20.65 -2.07 10.00
C PRO A 20 19.81 -1.43 11.11
N ASP A 21 20.23 -0.27 11.60
CA ASP A 21 19.51 0.55 12.57
C ASP A 21 18.30 1.29 11.97
N ILE A 22 18.28 1.52 10.64
CA ILE A 22 17.11 2.04 9.93
C ILE A 22 16.17 0.86 9.68
N LYS A 23 15.06 0.83 10.40
CA LYS A 23 14.07 -0.24 10.36
C LYS A 23 12.99 0.07 9.35
N GLY A 24 12.62 -0.90 8.53
CA GLY A 24 11.47 -0.76 7.67
C GLY A 24 10.74 -2.05 7.42
N VAL A 25 9.52 -1.92 6.93
CA VAL A 25 8.64 -3.05 6.66
C VAL A 25 8.02 -2.93 5.27
N GLY A 26 7.97 -4.05 4.56
CA GLY A 26 7.30 -4.19 3.26
C GLY A 26 6.02 -5.02 3.36
N MET A 27 5.10 -4.84 2.41
CA MET A 27 3.84 -5.57 2.36
C MET A 27 3.77 -6.42 1.09
N SER A 28 4.30 -7.65 1.16
CA SER A 28 4.45 -8.57 0.03
C SER A 28 5.31 -8.00 -1.11
N ASP A 29 6.33 -7.24 -0.74
CA ASP A 29 7.20 -6.52 -1.65
C ASP A 29 7.95 -7.45 -2.62
N TRP A 30 8.25 -6.94 -3.83
CA TRP A 30 8.96 -7.71 -4.84
C TRP A 30 10.36 -8.12 -4.36
N ILE A 31 10.66 -9.41 -4.48
CA ILE A 31 11.91 -10.01 -3.98
C ILE A 31 13.18 -9.34 -4.54
N GLY A 32 13.08 -8.77 -5.75
CA GLY A 32 14.19 -8.09 -6.42
C GLY A 32 14.71 -6.86 -5.68
N TYR A 33 13.86 -6.13 -4.94
CA TYR A 33 14.32 -5.06 -4.06
C TYR A 33 14.25 -5.44 -2.57
N ALA A 34 13.33 -6.31 -2.15
CA ALA A 34 13.18 -6.68 -0.74
C ALA A 34 14.44 -7.36 -0.18
N ARG A 35 15.04 -8.29 -0.92
CA ARG A 35 16.26 -8.99 -0.50
C ARG A 35 17.49 -8.07 -0.36
N PRO A 36 17.85 -7.24 -1.35
CA PRO A 36 18.96 -6.30 -1.16
C PRO A 36 18.67 -5.26 -0.08
N LEU A 37 17.41 -4.82 0.12
CA LEU A 37 17.06 -3.96 1.25
C LEU A 37 17.35 -4.63 2.59
N SER A 38 16.98 -5.90 2.78
CA SER A 38 17.25 -6.63 4.04
C SER A 38 18.74 -6.87 4.30
N HIS A 39 19.59 -6.81 3.27
CA HIS A 39 21.05 -6.87 3.44
C HIS A 39 21.68 -5.51 3.80
N LYS A 40 20.98 -4.40 3.52
CA LYS A 40 21.50 -3.04 3.71
C LYS A 40 20.91 -2.34 4.93
N LEU A 41 19.62 -2.57 5.19
CA LEU A 41 18.83 -1.91 6.22
C LEU A 41 18.21 -2.96 7.15
N GLY A 42 17.64 -2.52 8.27
CA GLY A 42 16.83 -3.36 9.16
C GLY A 42 15.45 -3.64 8.58
N TYR A 43 15.40 -4.08 7.32
CA TYR A 43 14.18 -4.22 6.55
C TYR A 43 13.63 -5.65 6.59
N THR A 44 12.33 -5.78 6.86
CA THR A 44 11.60 -7.05 6.83
C THR A 44 10.45 -6.97 5.83
N ASN A 45 10.45 -7.87 4.85
CA ASN A 45 9.27 -8.05 4.00
C ASN A 45 8.25 -8.94 4.74
N THR A 46 7.00 -8.47 4.84
CA THR A 46 5.93 -9.16 5.56
C THR A 46 4.80 -9.58 4.62
N PHE A 47 3.94 -10.48 5.08
CA PHE A 47 2.84 -11.01 4.28
C PHE A 47 1.56 -11.03 5.10
N TYR A 48 0.41 -10.93 4.42
CA TYR A 48 -0.88 -11.06 5.10
C TYR A 48 -1.18 -12.51 5.53
N HIS A 49 -0.73 -13.50 4.74
CA HIS A 49 -1.16 -14.90 4.87
C HIS A 49 -0.11 -15.85 5.48
N LYS A 50 1.11 -15.39 5.74
CA LYS A 50 2.22 -16.23 6.25
C LYS A 50 3.25 -15.42 7.01
N GLU A 51 4.12 -16.10 7.74
CA GLU A 51 5.25 -15.46 8.41
C GLU A 51 6.35 -15.00 7.44
N PRO A 52 7.02 -13.87 7.69
CA PRO A 52 6.73 -12.87 8.73
C PRO A 52 5.40 -12.16 8.46
N LYS A 53 4.46 -12.19 9.42
CA LYS A 53 3.09 -11.74 9.17
C LYS A 53 2.88 -10.27 9.54
N LEU A 54 2.16 -9.54 8.69
CA LEU A 54 1.59 -8.23 9.01
C LEU A 54 0.19 -8.13 8.42
N ASP A 55 -0.79 -7.92 9.30
CA ASP A 55 -2.13 -7.46 8.92
C ASP A 55 -2.21 -5.96 9.25
N ILE A 56 -2.17 -5.12 8.21
CA ILE A 56 -2.18 -3.67 8.40
C ILE A 56 -3.52 -3.15 8.95
N THR A 57 -4.59 -3.93 8.87
CA THR A 57 -5.89 -3.58 9.47
C THR A 57 -5.95 -3.90 10.97
N SER A 58 -5.04 -4.75 11.46
CA SER A 58 -4.98 -5.21 12.85
C SER A 58 -3.54 -5.37 13.31
N ILE A 59 -2.82 -4.26 13.44
CA ILE A 59 -1.42 -4.24 13.86
C ILE A 59 -1.24 -4.64 15.33
N ASP A 60 -0.10 -5.27 15.64
CA ASP A 60 0.34 -5.43 17.02
C ASP A 60 0.80 -4.07 17.58
N SER A 61 0.20 -3.66 18.70
CA SER A 61 0.57 -2.45 19.44
C SER A 61 2.06 -2.36 19.80
N SER A 62 2.76 -3.50 19.92
CA SER A 62 4.20 -3.53 20.20
C SER A 62 5.05 -2.96 19.06
N LEU A 63 4.49 -2.87 17.84
CA LEU A 63 5.15 -2.33 16.65
C LEU A 63 4.91 -0.83 16.46
N GLU A 64 4.10 -0.19 17.29
CA GLU A 64 3.81 1.24 17.17
C GLU A 64 5.08 2.09 17.37
N ASN A 65 5.27 3.08 16.51
CA ASN A 65 6.42 3.99 16.50
C ASN A 65 7.78 3.27 16.42
N THR A 66 7.86 2.14 15.71
CA THR A 66 9.09 1.34 15.61
C THR A 66 9.77 1.38 14.24
N MET A 67 9.05 1.80 13.20
CA MET A 67 9.54 1.78 11.81
C MET A 67 10.00 3.17 11.36
N ASP A 68 11.16 3.23 10.71
CA ASP A 68 11.64 4.45 10.04
C ASP A 68 10.99 4.60 8.65
N PHE A 69 10.64 3.48 8.01
CA PHE A 69 9.90 3.52 6.76
C PHE A 69 8.97 2.31 6.53
N ILE A 70 7.94 2.51 5.72
CA ILE A 70 7.06 1.46 5.19
C ILE A 70 7.15 1.48 3.68
N ILE A 71 7.10 0.31 3.04
CA ILE A 71 6.85 0.18 1.59
C ILE A 71 5.55 -0.60 1.43
N SER A 72 4.63 -0.05 0.64
CA SER A 72 3.38 -0.70 0.26
C SER A 72 3.13 -0.44 -1.22
N SER A 73 3.17 -1.49 -2.02
CA SER A 73 2.95 -1.42 -3.46
C SER A 73 1.79 -2.30 -3.89
N ASP A 74 0.72 -1.67 -4.37
CA ASP A 74 -0.47 -2.31 -4.94
C ASP A 74 -1.13 -3.27 -3.93
N VAL A 75 -1.32 -2.76 -2.70
CA VAL A 75 -1.92 -3.49 -1.57
C VAL A 75 -3.24 -2.87 -1.11
N PHE A 76 -3.30 -1.54 -1.03
CA PHE A 76 -4.41 -0.85 -0.34
C PHE A 76 -5.72 -0.88 -1.12
N GLU A 77 -5.68 -1.08 -2.44
CA GLU A 77 -6.85 -1.29 -3.28
C GLU A 77 -7.54 -2.63 -3.03
N HIS A 78 -6.87 -3.54 -2.31
CA HIS A 78 -7.34 -4.88 -2.00
C HIS A 78 -7.86 -5.05 -0.57
N ILE A 79 -7.67 -4.04 0.28
CA ILE A 79 -8.09 -4.07 1.68
C ILE A 79 -9.62 -3.98 1.76
N PRO A 80 -10.34 -4.84 2.49
CA PRO A 80 -11.79 -4.67 2.67
C PRO A 80 -12.13 -3.32 3.34
N PRO A 81 -13.31 -2.73 3.09
CA PRO A 81 -13.77 -1.57 3.87
C PRO A 81 -13.81 -1.88 5.38
N ASP A 82 -13.42 -0.96 6.28
CA ASP A 82 -12.99 0.42 6.06
C ASP A 82 -11.46 0.53 5.86
N VAL A 83 -11.04 1.08 4.71
CA VAL A 83 -9.62 1.21 4.35
C VAL A 83 -8.88 2.26 5.18
N SER A 84 -9.58 3.24 5.75
CA SER A 84 -8.96 4.30 6.56
C SER A 84 -8.19 3.74 7.76
N ILE A 85 -8.61 2.58 8.27
CA ILE A 85 -7.91 1.86 9.35
C ILE A 85 -6.48 1.50 8.94
N ALA A 86 -6.27 1.08 7.69
CA ALA A 86 -4.95 0.71 7.19
C ALA A 86 -4.02 1.93 7.11
N PHE A 87 -4.52 3.09 6.66
CA PHE A 87 -3.75 4.33 6.65
C PHE A 87 -3.39 4.78 8.07
N ALA A 88 -4.35 4.76 8.99
CA ALA A 88 -4.11 5.11 10.39
C ALA A 88 -3.10 4.17 11.06
N ASN A 89 -3.17 2.87 10.78
CA ASN A 89 -2.22 1.91 11.31
C ASN A 89 -0.82 2.05 10.67
N SER A 90 -0.73 2.37 9.38
CA SER A 90 0.56 2.72 8.76
C SER A 90 1.20 3.92 9.44
N HIS A 91 0.43 4.96 9.77
CA HIS A 91 0.92 6.09 10.56
C HIS A 91 1.41 5.64 11.94
N ARG A 92 0.62 4.82 12.66
CA ARG A 92 0.98 4.33 14.01
C ARG A 92 2.25 3.48 14.03
N LEU A 93 2.55 2.72 12.99
CA LEU A 93 3.79 1.92 12.91
C LEU A 93 5.04 2.80 12.76
N LEU A 94 4.92 3.97 12.11
CA LEU A 94 6.02 4.87 11.83
C LEU A 94 6.46 5.66 13.06
N LYS A 95 7.77 5.81 13.24
CA LYS A 95 8.36 6.79 14.17
C LYS A 95 8.04 8.22 13.73
N GLN A 96 8.26 9.18 14.63
CA GLN A 96 8.42 10.59 14.23
C GLN A 96 9.50 10.71 13.15
N SER A 97 9.26 11.54 12.13
CA SER A 97 10.08 11.64 10.91
C SER A 97 10.07 10.42 9.97
N GLY A 98 9.27 9.40 10.28
CA GLY A 98 9.10 8.21 9.44
C GLY A 98 8.41 8.51 8.12
N VAL A 99 8.59 7.62 7.13
CA VAL A 99 8.03 7.80 5.79
C VAL A 99 7.38 6.52 5.25
N MET A 100 6.20 6.66 4.66
CA MET A 100 5.56 5.60 3.90
C MET A 100 5.80 5.83 2.42
N ILE A 101 6.39 4.83 1.76
CA ILE A 101 6.49 4.73 0.31
C ILE A 101 5.29 3.94 -0.20
N PHE A 102 4.51 4.53 -1.09
CA PHE A 102 3.18 4.04 -1.43
C PHE A 102 2.90 4.07 -2.93
N THR A 103 2.35 2.98 -3.46
CA THR A 103 1.72 2.94 -4.79
C THR A 103 0.42 2.16 -4.72
N VAL A 104 -0.58 2.63 -5.47
CA VAL A 104 -1.82 1.93 -5.82
C VAL A 104 -2.31 2.46 -7.17
N PRO A 105 -3.17 1.72 -7.89
CA PRO A 105 -3.95 2.27 -8.97
C PRO A 105 -4.82 3.43 -8.48
N TYR A 106 -4.68 4.59 -9.11
CA TYR A 106 -5.59 5.72 -8.86
C TYR A 106 -5.83 6.55 -10.10
N ILE A 107 -6.99 7.22 -10.16
CA ILE A 107 -7.32 8.22 -11.18
C ILE A 107 -6.99 9.64 -10.69
N ASN A 108 -6.59 10.52 -11.60
CA ASN A 108 -6.18 11.89 -11.29
C ASN A 108 -7.12 12.97 -11.88
N ASP A 109 -8.32 12.55 -12.30
CA ASP A 109 -9.32 13.49 -12.82
C ASP A 109 -9.79 14.44 -11.72
N VAL A 110 -9.81 15.74 -12.04
CA VAL A 110 -10.22 16.80 -11.10
C VAL A 110 -11.63 16.54 -10.57
N GLY A 111 -11.77 16.50 -9.24
CA GLY A 111 -13.05 16.27 -8.57
C GLY A 111 -13.50 14.80 -8.50
N SER A 112 -12.70 13.86 -9.01
CA SER A 112 -12.97 12.44 -8.83
C SER A 112 -12.86 11.99 -7.36
N LYS A 113 -13.65 10.98 -7.01
CA LYS A 113 -13.64 10.33 -5.69
C LYS A 113 -13.28 8.86 -5.86
N THR A 114 -12.71 8.26 -4.83
CA THR A 114 -12.50 6.80 -4.77
C THR A 114 -13.81 6.09 -5.08
N LYS A 115 -13.73 5.11 -5.98
CA LYS A 115 -14.83 4.22 -6.32
C LYS A 115 -14.64 2.92 -5.54
N GLU A 116 -15.44 2.71 -4.50
CA GLU A 116 -15.59 1.40 -3.88
C GLU A 116 -16.46 0.51 -4.78
N HIS A 117 -15.99 -0.69 -5.11
CA HIS A 117 -16.79 -1.67 -5.84
C HIS A 117 -17.75 -2.41 -4.91
N PHE A 118 -17.34 -2.63 -3.65
CA PHE A 118 -18.08 -3.40 -2.65
C PHE A 118 -18.13 -2.65 -1.30
N PRO A 119 -18.84 -1.51 -1.19
CA PRO A 119 -18.80 -0.65 0.00
C PRO A 119 -19.35 -1.33 1.27
N GLU A 120 -20.19 -2.36 1.14
CA GLU A 120 -20.81 -3.09 2.25
C GLU A 120 -20.16 -4.47 2.49
N LEU A 121 -18.95 -4.69 1.95
CA LEU A 121 -18.24 -5.95 2.08
C LEU A 121 -17.90 -6.24 3.55
N TYR A 122 -18.25 -7.45 4.02
CA TYR A 122 -18.03 -7.85 5.41
C TYR A 122 -17.66 -9.33 5.54
N GLN A 123 -18.63 -10.24 5.44
CA GLN A 123 -18.37 -11.68 5.47
C GLN A 123 -18.51 -12.22 4.05
N TYR A 124 -17.38 -12.39 3.38
CA TYR A 124 -17.38 -12.71 1.96
C TYR A 124 -16.56 -13.95 1.60
N GLU A 125 -16.97 -14.57 0.49
CA GLU A 125 -16.26 -15.68 -0.13
C GLU A 125 -16.23 -15.50 -1.65
N ILE A 126 -15.16 -15.98 -2.27
CA ILE A 126 -15.00 -15.99 -3.72
C ILE A 126 -15.17 -17.42 -4.20
N ILE A 127 -16.21 -17.65 -5.01
CA ILE A 127 -16.57 -18.96 -5.53
C ILE A 127 -16.22 -19.04 -7.00
N LYS A 128 -15.54 -20.11 -7.40
CA LYS A 128 -15.33 -20.45 -8.81
C LYS A 128 -16.58 -21.08 -9.40
N SER A 129 -17.06 -20.54 -10.51
CA SER A 129 -18.20 -21.05 -11.29
C SER A 129 -17.75 -21.48 -12.69
N ASN A 130 -18.69 -22.01 -13.49
CA ASN A 130 -18.43 -22.40 -14.88
C ASN A 130 -18.12 -21.20 -15.79
N THR A 131 -18.55 -19.99 -15.41
CA THR A 131 -18.45 -18.76 -16.23
C THR A 131 -17.41 -17.77 -15.69
N GLY A 132 -16.77 -18.05 -14.55
CA GLY A 132 -15.82 -17.14 -13.93
C GLY A 132 -15.82 -17.24 -12.40
N TYR A 133 -15.67 -16.11 -11.72
CA TYR A 133 -15.76 -16.02 -10.27
C TYR A 133 -17.01 -15.26 -9.84
N ILE A 134 -17.53 -15.62 -8.66
CA ILE A 134 -18.65 -14.95 -8.00
C ILE A 134 -18.17 -14.54 -6.62
N LEU A 135 -18.34 -13.27 -6.27
CA LEU A 135 -18.15 -12.78 -4.90
C LEU A 135 -19.50 -12.86 -4.19
N LYS A 136 -19.59 -13.67 -3.14
CA LYS A 136 -20.72 -13.65 -2.21
C LYS A 136 -20.35 -12.86 -0.97
N ASN A 137 -21.27 -12.06 -0.47
CA ASN A 137 -21.10 -11.26 0.73
C ASN A 137 -22.34 -11.34 1.62
N ILE A 138 -22.13 -11.30 2.92
CA ILE A 138 -23.17 -11.01 3.92
C ILE A 138 -22.77 -9.69 4.58
N THR A 139 -23.58 -8.65 4.43
CA THR A 139 -23.31 -7.33 5.02
C THR A 139 -23.37 -7.38 6.55
N ARG A 140 -22.98 -6.29 7.22
CA ARG A 140 -23.06 -6.19 8.69
C ARG A 140 -24.51 -6.29 9.21
N GLU A 141 -25.46 -5.91 8.37
CA GLU A 141 -26.91 -5.97 8.61
C GLU A 141 -27.49 -7.34 8.27
N GLY A 142 -26.68 -8.28 7.78
CA GLY A 142 -27.09 -9.64 7.41
C GLY A 142 -27.71 -9.75 6.01
N VAL A 143 -27.52 -8.76 5.14
CA VAL A 143 -28.04 -8.79 3.76
C VAL A 143 -27.10 -9.62 2.88
N GLU A 144 -27.65 -10.61 2.18
CA GLU A 144 -26.89 -11.36 1.18
C GLU A 144 -26.73 -10.56 -0.12
N GLN A 145 -25.50 -10.51 -0.63
CA GLN A 145 -25.15 -9.89 -1.91
C GLN A 145 -24.32 -10.87 -2.75
N SER A 146 -24.48 -10.79 -4.07
CA SER A 146 -23.73 -11.59 -5.03
C SER A 146 -23.29 -10.71 -6.19
N PHE A 147 -22.01 -10.78 -6.53
CA PHE A 147 -21.42 -10.00 -7.62
C PHE A 147 -20.74 -10.94 -8.62
N ASP A 148 -21.19 -10.88 -9.86
CA ASP A 148 -20.63 -11.66 -10.96
C ASP A 148 -19.44 -10.93 -11.59
N ASN A 149 -18.44 -11.70 -12.04
CA ASN A 149 -17.24 -11.21 -12.73
C ASN A 149 -16.46 -10.13 -11.95
N PRO A 150 -16.09 -10.37 -10.68
CA PRO A 150 -15.25 -9.44 -9.96
C PRO A 150 -13.88 -9.26 -10.63
N VAL A 151 -13.31 -8.07 -10.47
CA VAL A 151 -11.98 -7.73 -11.02
C VAL A 151 -10.89 -8.22 -10.07
N PHE A 152 -9.87 -8.86 -10.62
CA PHE A 152 -8.71 -9.33 -9.88
C PHE A 152 -7.44 -8.74 -10.47
N HIS A 153 -6.47 -8.43 -9.62
CA HIS A 153 -5.12 -8.11 -10.05
C HIS A 153 -4.21 -9.34 -9.92
N ASP A 154 -3.19 -9.40 -10.78
CA ASP A 154 -2.22 -10.50 -10.81
C ASP A 154 -1.39 -10.55 -9.51
N GLY A 155 -1.16 -11.76 -9.00
CA GLY A 155 -0.41 -12.01 -7.75
C GLY A 155 -0.57 -13.45 -7.25
N GLU A 156 0.25 -13.88 -6.29
CA GLU A 156 0.03 -15.16 -5.58
C GLU A 156 -1.29 -15.07 -4.80
N GLY A 157 -2.38 -15.61 -5.35
CA GLY A 157 -3.65 -15.80 -4.64
C GLY A 157 -4.91 -15.18 -5.23
N PHE A 158 -4.89 -14.58 -6.45
CA PHE A 158 -6.04 -13.87 -7.03
C PHE A 158 -6.58 -12.77 -6.09
N THR A 159 -5.94 -11.61 -6.08
CA THR A 159 -6.31 -10.52 -5.16
C THR A 159 -7.46 -9.69 -5.74
N LEU A 160 -8.61 -9.70 -5.06
CA LEU A 160 -9.81 -8.96 -5.45
C LEU A 160 -9.57 -7.45 -5.39
N GLU A 161 -9.81 -6.73 -6.48
CA GLU A 161 -9.84 -5.26 -6.46
C GLU A 161 -11.10 -4.81 -5.71
N MET A 162 -10.92 -4.15 -4.56
CA MET A 162 -12.03 -3.63 -3.75
C MET A 162 -12.45 -2.24 -4.18
N ARG A 163 -11.49 -1.47 -4.71
CA ARG A 163 -11.65 -0.05 -5.05
C ARG A 163 -10.68 0.41 -6.13
N VAL A 164 -11.04 1.51 -6.77
CA VAL A 164 -10.12 2.35 -7.54
C VAL A 164 -10.03 3.71 -6.85
N PHE A 165 -8.84 4.07 -6.39
CA PHE A 165 -8.64 5.34 -5.69
C PHE A 165 -8.74 6.54 -6.63
N SER A 166 -9.08 7.71 -6.08
CA SER A 166 -8.70 8.99 -6.70
C SER A 166 -7.54 9.63 -5.96
N GLU A 167 -6.75 10.45 -6.66
CA GLU A 167 -5.65 11.20 -6.04
C GLU A 167 -6.13 12.05 -4.86
N ASN A 168 -7.23 12.80 -5.04
CA ASN A 168 -7.80 13.64 -3.99
C ASN A 168 -8.19 12.82 -2.75
N SER A 169 -8.84 11.67 -2.95
CA SER A 169 -9.24 10.81 -1.84
C SER A 169 -8.02 10.17 -1.15
N LEU A 170 -6.94 9.83 -1.86
CA LEU A 170 -5.70 9.38 -1.23
C LEU A 170 -5.07 10.46 -0.34
N LEU A 171 -5.01 11.70 -0.83
CA LEU A 171 -4.49 12.81 -0.02
C LEU A 171 -5.35 13.06 1.22
N GLU A 172 -6.67 12.93 1.10
CA GLU A 172 -7.61 12.97 2.24
C GLU A 172 -7.35 11.83 3.24
N GLU A 173 -7.15 10.60 2.79
CA GLU A 173 -6.83 9.44 3.66
C GLU A 173 -5.52 9.64 4.43
N PHE A 174 -4.45 10.06 3.74
CA PHE A 174 -3.18 10.35 4.40
C PHE A 174 -3.32 11.47 5.43
N HIS A 175 -4.01 12.55 5.08
CA HIS A 175 -4.25 13.66 6.01
C HIS A 175 -5.04 13.20 7.24
N ASN A 176 -6.14 12.46 7.05
CA ASN A 176 -6.99 11.96 8.13
C ASN A 176 -6.27 10.97 9.04
N ALA A 177 -5.34 10.18 8.49
CA ALA A 177 -4.48 9.27 9.25
C ALA A 177 -3.39 9.99 10.06
N GLY A 178 -3.19 11.30 9.87
CA GLY A 178 -2.23 12.11 10.62
C GLY A 178 -0.90 12.37 9.91
N PHE A 179 -0.75 11.97 8.64
CA PHE A 179 0.45 12.31 7.88
C PHE A 179 0.49 13.82 7.61
N SER A 180 1.66 14.42 7.81
CA SER A 180 1.86 15.87 7.72
C SER A 180 1.97 16.39 6.28
N GLY A 181 2.18 15.50 5.32
CA GLY A 181 2.31 15.84 3.91
C GLY A 181 2.62 14.63 3.04
N VAL A 182 2.22 14.74 1.78
CA VAL A 182 2.42 13.71 0.74
C VAL A 182 3.16 14.35 -0.42
N LYS A 183 4.22 13.69 -0.88
CA LYS A 183 4.95 14.05 -2.10
C LYS A 183 4.65 13.02 -3.18
N ILE A 184 4.12 13.47 -4.32
CA ILE A 184 3.92 12.65 -5.50
C ILE A 184 5.17 12.74 -6.39
N TYR A 185 5.73 11.59 -6.75
CA TYR A 185 6.94 11.47 -7.57
C TYR A 185 6.61 11.44 -9.06
N GLN A 186 6.20 12.60 -9.59
CA GLN A 186 5.77 12.76 -10.99
C GLN A 186 6.90 13.08 -11.98
N GLU A 187 8.06 13.52 -11.50
CA GLU A 187 9.16 13.92 -12.37
C GLU A 187 9.92 12.67 -12.88
N PRO A 188 10.24 12.60 -14.19
CA PRO A 188 11.10 11.53 -14.70
C PRO A 188 12.52 11.68 -14.18
N TYR A 189 13.25 10.57 -14.11
CA TYR A 189 14.66 10.56 -13.78
C TYR A 189 15.42 9.62 -14.72
N PHE A 190 15.78 10.17 -15.88
CA PHE A 190 16.37 9.41 -16.99
C PHE A 190 17.73 8.77 -16.68
N ASP A 191 18.56 9.38 -15.84
CA ASP A 191 19.86 8.82 -15.43
C ASP A 191 19.73 7.44 -14.76
N TYR A 192 18.57 7.17 -14.16
CA TYR A 192 18.23 5.88 -13.54
C TYR A 192 17.12 5.13 -14.29
N GLY A 193 16.80 5.53 -15.53
CA GLY A 193 15.79 4.89 -16.36
C GLY A 193 14.34 5.08 -15.88
N ILE A 194 14.08 6.06 -15.00
CA ILE A 194 12.74 6.33 -14.49
C ILE A 194 12.01 7.24 -15.47
N TYR A 195 10.93 6.74 -16.05
CA TYR A 195 10.05 7.51 -16.93
C TYR A 195 8.61 7.10 -16.72
N TRP A 196 7.74 8.08 -16.48
CA TRP A 196 6.31 7.87 -16.30
C TRP A 196 5.59 8.16 -17.62
N LYS A 197 5.11 7.10 -18.26
CA LYS A 197 4.32 7.23 -19.50
C LYS A 197 2.95 7.84 -19.25
N HIS A 198 2.42 7.63 -18.05
CA HIS A 198 1.11 8.08 -17.61
C HIS A 198 1.27 8.97 -16.38
N ASN A 199 0.32 9.87 -16.16
CA ASN A 199 0.32 10.83 -15.04
C ASN A 199 -0.53 10.35 -13.85
N TRP A 200 -0.93 9.08 -13.85
CA TRP A 200 -1.74 8.43 -12.81
C TRP A 200 -1.00 7.24 -12.21
N SER A 201 -1.45 6.75 -11.05
CA SER A 201 -0.79 5.66 -10.31
C SER A 201 0.70 5.95 -10.01
N LEU A 202 1.05 7.21 -9.79
CA LEU A 202 2.42 7.63 -9.52
C LEU A 202 2.82 7.30 -8.07
N PRO A 203 4.10 7.02 -7.80
CA PRO A 203 4.55 6.74 -6.45
C PRO A 203 4.43 7.96 -5.53
N MET A 204 4.03 7.71 -4.28
CA MET A 204 3.89 8.70 -3.23
C MET A 204 4.83 8.43 -2.06
N ALA A 205 5.27 9.51 -1.41
CA ALA A 205 5.91 9.46 -0.09
C ALA A 205 5.11 10.29 0.91
N ALA A 206 4.55 9.65 1.93
CA ALA A 206 3.81 10.30 3.01
C ALA A 206 4.65 10.33 4.29
N ARG A 207 4.78 11.49 4.95
CA ARG A 207 5.64 11.66 6.12
C ARG A 207 4.87 11.89 7.42
N VAL A 208 5.44 11.38 8.51
CA VAL A 208 5.13 11.78 9.89
C VAL A 208 6.12 12.88 10.25
N ILE A 209 5.65 14.04 10.71
CA ILE A 209 6.50 15.13 11.24
C ILE A 209 6.27 15.25 12.73
#